data_AF-A0A2W4X633-F1
#
_entry.id   AF-A0A2W4X633-F1
#
_cell.length_a   1.000
_cell.length_b   1.000
_cell.length_c   1.000
_cell.angle_alpha   90.00
_cell.angle_beta   90.00
_cell.angle_gamma   90.00
#
_symmetry.space_group_name_H-M   'P 1'
#
loop_
_entity.id
_entity.type
_entity.pdbx_description
1 polymer ?
#
loop_
_entity_poly.entity_id
_entity_poly.type
_entity_poly.pdbx_seq_one_letter_code
_entity_poly.pdbx_strand_id
1 'polypeptide(L)'
;MAAILIVAAGVALLRVRADGEQRTADIPPPEFTGAITCTLDRDVSVGAQGVADMSFTAAGNLCVNERTLYAPHDEGRFRRVIVLGEARAMDILTIDPDTGEFRRERYPLNDEDFGAANQAVAESGAGRGCDGEGASEAVARRNETLMRFAQGEPSQRLVWRCEARN
;
A
#
# COMPACT_ATOMS: atom_id res chain seq x y z
N MET A 1 -7.47 -75.23 10.84
CA MET A 1 -8.30 -74.06 10.45
C MET A 1 -8.75 -73.36 11.72
N ALA A 2 -8.22 -72.18 12.00
CA ALA A 2 -8.70 -71.25 13.02
C ALA A 2 -8.26 -69.85 12.59
N ALA A 3 -9.24 -68.96 12.47
CA ALA A 3 -9.11 -67.62 11.91
C ALA A 3 -8.55 -66.64 12.95
N ILE A 4 -7.73 -65.68 12.50
CA ILE A 4 -7.47 -64.44 13.22
C ILE A 4 -7.83 -63.30 12.28
N LEU A 5 -8.94 -62.63 12.60
CA LEU A 5 -9.39 -61.38 12.00
C LEU A 5 -8.56 -60.24 12.60
N ILE A 6 -7.79 -59.52 11.78
CA ILE A 6 -7.17 -58.25 12.17
C ILE A 6 -8.12 -57.14 11.71
N VAL A 7 -8.69 -56.42 12.68
CA VAL A 7 -9.54 -55.25 12.45
C VAL A 7 -8.72 -53.98 12.65
N ALA A 8 -8.74 -53.15 11.61
CA ALA A 8 -8.62 -51.68 11.54
C ALA A 8 -7.48 -50.93 12.26
N ALA A 9 -6.73 -50.16 11.47
CA ALA A 9 -6.50 -48.74 11.74
C ALA A 9 -5.99 -48.06 10.46
N GLY A 10 -6.91 -47.74 9.55
CA GLY A 10 -6.62 -46.82 8.44
C GLY A 10 -6.64 -45.40 8.97
N VAL A 11 -5.49 -44.90 9.44
CA VAL A 11 -5.32 -43.46 9.69
C VAL A 11 -5.05 -42.81 8.34
N ALA A 12 -6.11 -42.28 7.74
CA ALA A 12 -6.01 -41.37 6.62
C ALA A 12 -5.22 -40.13 7.08
N LEU A 13 -3.94 -40.06 6.72
CA LEU A 13 -3.16 -38.84 6.78
C LEU A 13 -3.77 -37.87 5.75
N LEU A 14 -4.76 -37.09 6.20
CA LEU A 14 -5.16 -35.85 5.57
C LEU A 14 -3.92 -34.95 5.53
N ARG A 15 -3.23 -34.97 4.40
CA ARG A 15 -2.27 -33.93 4.04
C ARG A 15 -3.07 -32.65 3.89
N VAL A 16 -3.13 -31.87 4.96
CA VAL A 16 -3.41 -30.44 4.87
C VAL A 16 -2.32 -29.88 3.96
N ARG A 17 -2.67 -29.64 2.69
CA ARG A 17 -1.95 -28.64 1.90
C ARG A 17 -2.23 -27.33 2.61
N ALA A 18 -1.33 -26.96 3.51
CA ALA A 18 -1.03 -25.55 3.67
C ALA A 18 -0.42 -25.16 2.33
N ASP A 19 -1.28 -24.76 1.38
CA ASP A 19 -0.88 -23.85 0.32
C ASP A 19 -0.60 -22.51 1.01
N GLY A 20 0.48 -22.50 1.79
CA GLY A 20 1.24 -21.31 2.03
C GLY A 20 1.86 -21.00 0.70
N GLU A 21 1.10 -20.31 -0.15
CA GLU A 21 1.68 -19.26 -0.96
C GLU A 21 2.51 -18.45 0.02
N GLN A 22 3.81 -18.78 0.07
CA GLN A 22 4.82 -17.81 0.41
C GLN A 22 4.45 -16.62 -0.45
N ARG A 23 3.80 -15.61 0.13
CA ARG A 23 3.83 -14.27 -0.45
C ARG A 23 5.32 -14.02 -0.61
N THR A 24 5.80 -14.24 -1.82
CA THR A 24 7.02 -13.61 -2.31
C THR A 24 6.90 -12.22 -1.76
N ALA A 25 7.78 -11.85 -0.82
CA ALA A 25 7.70 -10.58 -0.13
C ALA A 25 7.30 -9.54 -1.18
N ASP A 26 6.22 -8.79 -0.94
CA ASP A 26 5.69 -7.81 -1.89
C ASP A 26 6.80 -6.81 -2.15
N ILE A 27 7.65 -7.15 -3.10
CA ILE A 27 8.86 -6.50 -3.53
C ILE A 27 8.48 -6.00 -4.92
N PRO A 28 8.54 -4.69 -5.14
CA PRO A 28 8.26 -4.11 -6.44
C PRO A 28 9.13 -4.79 -7.51
N PRO A 29 8.62 -4.93 -8.74
CA PRO A 29 9.42 -5.34 -9.87
C PRO A 29 10.72 -4.50 -9.94
N PRO A 30 11.90 -5.12 -10.16
CA PRO A 30 13.18 -4.39 -10.26
C PRO A 30 13.16 -3.27 -11.29
N GLU A 31 12.36 -3.40 -12.33
CA GLU A 31 12.14 -2.39 -13.36
C GLU A 31 11.49 -1.11 -12.82
N PHE A 32 10.78 -1.14 -11.68
CA PHE A 32 10.24 0.04 -11.00
C PHE A 32 11.17 0.53 -9.86
N THR A 33 12.46 0.60 -10.14
CA THR A 33 13.46 1.16 -9.21
C THR A 33 14.31 2.23 -9.90
N GLY A 34 14.97 3.09 -9.12
CA GLY A 34 15.74 4.20 -9.66
C GLY A 34 14.89 5.43 -9.96
N ALA A 35 15.21 6.15 -11.03
CA ALA A 35 14.52 7.38 -11.40
C ALA A 35 13.20 7.07 -12.12
N ILE A 36 12.09 7.61 -11.64
CA ILE A 36 10.74 7.42 -12.19
C ILE A 36 10.20 8.76 -12.69
N THR A 37 9.63 8.79 -13.90
CA THR A 37 8.89 9.94 -14.43
C THR A 37 7.42 9.57 -14.58
N CYS A 38 6.52 10.44 -14.14
CA CYS A 38 5.09 10.23 -14.08
C CYS A 38 4.35 11.32 -14.84
N THR A 39 3.59 10.93 -15.85
CA THR A 39 2.74 11.83 -16.66
C THR A 39 1.30 11.75 -16.17
N LEU A 40 0.66 12.89 -15.94
CA LEU A 40 -0.72 12.95 -15.46
C LEU A 40 -1.69 12.47 -16.56
N ASP A 41 -2.46 11.43 -16.25
CA ASP A 41 -3.54 10.93 -17.09
C ASP A 41 -4.80 11.78 -16.83
N ARG A 42 -4.98 12.81 -17.66
CA ARG A 42 -6.05 13.80 -17.49
C ARG A 42 -7.44 13.24 -17.78
N ASP A 43 -7.54 12.22 -18.61
CA ASP A 43 -8.81 11.67 -19.06
C ASP A 43 -9.50 10.86 -17.96
N VAL A 44 -8.72 10.20 -17.09
CA VAL A 44 -9.23 9.41 -15.96
C VAL A 44 -9.17 10.16 -14.62
N SER A 45 -8.56 11.35 -14.60
CA SER A 45 -8.42 12.17 -13.40
C SER A 45 -9.60 13.13 -13.19
N VAL A 46 -10.01 13.28 -11.93
CA VAL A 46 -11.01 14.25 -11.46
C VAL A 46 -10.31 15.33 -10.64
N GLY A 47 -10.52 16.59 -11.02
CA GLY A 47 -9.92 17.75 -10.34
C GLY A 47 -8.45 18.00 -10.71
N ALA A 48 -8.04 17.67 -11.94
CA ALA A 48 -6.66 17.77 -12.44
C ALA A 48 -6.17 19.19 -12.79
N GLN A 49 -6.98 20.21 -12.50
CA GLN A 49 -6.71 21.60 -12.90
C GLN A 49 -5.44 22.11 -12.20
N GLY A 50 -4.47 22.62 -12.96
CA GLY A 50 -3.21 23.11 -12.41
C GLY A 50 -2.29 22.04 -11.82
N VAL A 51 -2.62 20.76 -11.97
CA VAL A 51 -1.77 19.64 -11.56
C VAL A 51 -0.73 19.37 -12.66
N ALA A 52 0.52 19.23 -12.23
CA ALA A 52 1.67 18.95 -13.08
C ALA A 52 2.04 17.46 -13.10
N ASP A 53 2.83 17.11 -14.09
CA ASP A 53 3.62 15.88 -14.12
C ASP A 53 4.65 15.91 -12.99
N MET A 54 5.18 14.73 -12.63
CA MET A 54 6.16 14.64 -11.55
C MET A 54 7.22 13.59 -11.81
N SER A 55 8.27 13.63 -11.00
CA SER A 55 9.32 12.62 -10.98
C SER A 55 9.73 12.33 -9.55
N PHE A 56 10.17 11.10 -9.29
CA PHE A 56 10.69 10.69 -7.99
C PHE A 56 11.72 9.57 -8.15
N THR A 57 12.44 9.25 -7.08
CA THR A 57 13.22 8.01 -7.01
C THR A 57 12.49 6.95 -6.20
N ALA A 58 12.59 5.68 -6.59
CA ALA A 58 12.05 4.55 -5.86
C ALA A 58 13.16 3.51 -5.57
N ALA A 59 13.23 3.05 -4.32
CA ALA A 59 14.03 1.88 -3.96
C ALA A 59 13.18 0.59 -3.97
N GLY A 60 13.84 -0.57 -3.92
CA GLY A 60 13.20 -1.89 -4.00
C GLY A 60 12.26 -2.27 -2.85
N ASN A 61 11.98 -1.37 -1.91
CA ASN A 61 10.92 -1.50 -0.89
C ASN A 61 9.80 -0.45 -1.07
N LEU A 62 9.73 0.19 -2.24
CA LEU A 62 8.99 1.44 -2.50
C LEU A 62 9.20 2.51 -1.42
N CYS A 63 10.47 2.67 -1.03
CA CYS A 63 10.91 3.92 -0.46
C CYS A 63 11.01 4.98 -1.56
N VAL A 64 10.08 5.93 -1.54
CA VAL A 64 10.05 7.05 -2.47
C VAL A 64 10.88 8.21 -1.92
N ASN A 65 11.79 8.74 -2.76
CA ASN A 65 12.68 9.86 -2.45
C ASN A 65 13.46 9.69 -1.13
N GLU A 66 13.83 8.45 -0.78
CA GLU A 66 14.57 8.10 0.46
C GLU A 66 13.85 8.52 1.76
N ARG A 67 12.55 8.82 1.69
CA ARG A 67 11.83 9.49 2.78
C ARG A 67 10.47 8.90 3.08
N THR A 68 9.78 8.41 2.05
CA THR A 68 8.39 7.98 2.17
C THR A 68 8.28 6.52 1.81
N LEU A 69 8.20 5.67 2.84
CA LEU A 69 7.90 4.26 2.64
C LEU A 69 6.41 4.07 2.32
N TYR A 70 6.14 3.37 1.23
CA TYR A 70 4.82 2.82 0.93
C TYR A 70 4.80 1.36 1.39
N ALA A 71 3.77 0.98 2.14
CA ALA A 71 3.64 -0.40 2.58
C ALA A 71 2.93 -1.23 1.51
N PRO A 72 3.27 -2.52 1.37
CA PRO A 72 2.48 -3.45 0.58
C PRO A 72 0.99 -3.38 0.91
N HIS A 73 0.20 -3.55 -0.13
CA HIS A 73 -1.24 -3.57 -0.13
C HIS A 73 -1.73 -4.58 -1.18
N ASP A 74 -3.04 -4.81 -1.26
CA ASP A 74 -3.67 -5.83 -2.09
C ASP A 74 -3.10 -5.89 -3.51
N GLU A 75 -2.75 -7.11 -3.93
CA GLU A 75 -2.38 -7.47 -5.31
C GLU A 75 -1.12 -6.73 -5.82
N GLY A 76 -0.02 -6.75 -5.07
CA GLY A 76 1.26 -6.16 -5.53
C GLY A 76 1.30 -4.63 -5.54
N ARG A 77 0.21 -3.98 -5.10
CA ARG A 77 0.15 -2.53 -4.96
C ARG A 77 0.76 -2.09 -3.64
N PHE A 78 1.14 -0.83 -3.58
CA PHE A 78 1.74 -0.23 -2.41
C PHE A 78 0.97 1.03 -2.02
N ARG A 79 0.73 1.21 -0.72
CA ARG A 79 -0.07 2.32 -0.22
C ARG A 79 0.68 3.16 0.80
N ARG A 80 0.41 4.46 0.77
CA ARG A 80 0.73 5.41 1.82
C ARG A 80 -0.47 6.32 2.08
N VAL A 81 -0.92 6.37 3.31
CA VAL A 81 -1.97 7.32 3.75
C VAL A 81 -1.32 8.46 4.53
N ILE A 82 -1.64 9.70 4.17
CA ILE A 82 -1.10 10.92 4.78
C ILE A 82 -2.23 11.87 5.17
N VAL A 83 -2.09 12.51 6.33
CA VAL A 83 -2.96 13.60 6.79
C VAL A 83 -2.30 14.93 6.45
N LEU A 84 -3.02 15.81 5.78
CA LEU A 84 -2.55 17.11 5.31
C LEU A 84 -3.07 18.21 6.25
N GLY A 85 -2.15 18.84 6.98
CA GLY A 85 -2.48 19.84 8.00
C GLY A 85 -3.24 21.05 7.44
N GLU A 86 -2.66 21.73 6.44
CA GLU A 86 -3.23 22.97 5.87
C GLU A 86 -4.55 22.72 5.14
N ALA A 87 -4.64 21.61 4.43
CA ALA A 87 -5.82 21.27 3.63
C ALA A 87 -6.94 20.61 4.45
N ARG A 88 -6.69 20.25 5.72
CA ARG A 88 -7.59 19.44 6.56
C ARG A 88 -8.17 18.24 5.80
N ALA A 89 -7.28 17.50 5.15
CA ALA A 89 -7.65 16.41 4.27
C ALA A 89 -6.72 15.22 4.47
N MET A 90 -7.15 14.06 3.99
CA MET A 90 -6.35 12.86 3.91
C MET A 90 -6.11 12.51 2.44
N ASP A 91 -4.86 12.23 2.09
CA ASP A 91 -4.52 11.65 0.79
C ASP A 91 -4.21 10.16 0.96
N ILE A 92 -4.85 9.35 0.12
CA ILE A 92 -4.50 7.95 -0.11
C ILE A 92 -3.66 7.90 -1.38
N LEU A 93 -2.41 7.51 -1.23
CA LEU A 93 -1.43 7.37 -2.30
C LEU A 93 -1.25 5.89 -2.59
N THR A 94 -1.55 5.43 -3.80
CA THR A 94 -1.40 4.03 -4.21
C THR A 94 -0.52 3.95 -5.44
N ILE A 95 0.52 3.11 -5.40
CA ILE A 95 1.39 2.82 -6.53
C ILE A 95 1.19 1.35 -6.92
N ASP A 96 0.92 1.11 -8.19
CA ASP A 96 1.00 -0.20 -8.82
C ASP A 96 2.28 -0.21 -9.67
N PRO A 97 3.36 -0.84 -9.19
CA PRO A 97 4.63 -0.84 -9.89
C PRO A 97 4.63 -1.75 -11.13
N ASP A 98 3.70 -2.71 -11.24
CA ASP A 98 3.59 -3.59 -12.40
C ASP A 98 2.99 -2.85 -13.60
N THR A 99 2.01 -1.97 -13.35
CA THR A 99 1.36 -1.18 -14.40
C THR A 99 1.93 0.24 -14.53
N GLY A 100 2.76 0.67 -13.57
CA GLY A 100 3.23 2.04 -13.47
C GLY A 100 2.13 3.03 -13.07
N GLU A 101 1.00 2.59 -12.54
CA GLU A 101 -0.04 3.51 -12.08
C GLU A 101 0.36 4.14 -10.74
N PHE A 102 0.35 5.47 -10.67
CA PHE A 102 0.33 6.18 -9.39
C PHE A 102 -1.00 6.91 -9.23
N ARG A 103 -1.76 6.57 -8.18
CA ARG A 103 -3.05 7.19 -7.86
C ARG A 103 -2.99 7.97 -6.55
N ARG A 104 -3.60 9.15 -6.55
CA ARG A 104 -3.90 9.96 -5.36
C ARG A 104 -5.40 10.20 -5.23
N GLU A 105 -5.97 9.83 -4.10
CA GLU A 105 -7.35 10.13 -3.75
C GLU A 105 -7.40 11.03 -2.50
N ARG A 106 -8.11 12.16 -2.59
CA ARG A 106 -8.19 13.16 -1.51
C ARG A 106 -9.55 13.18 -0.84
N TYR A 107 -9.57 12.96 0.46
CA TYR A 107 -10.75 12.96 1.31
C TYR A 107 -10.71 14.16 2.26
N PRO A 108 -11.64 15.12 2.15
CA PRO A 108 -11.78 16.17 3.15
C PRO A 108 -12.12 15.55 4.51
N LEU A 109 -11.55 16.11 5.58
CA LEU A 109 -11.85 15.69 6.96
C LEU A 109 -12.61 16.80 7.67
N ASN A 110 -13.66 16.42 8.41
CA ASN A 110 -14.25 17.32 9.39
C ASN A 110 -13.30 17.49 10.60
N ASP A 111 -13.63 18.39 11.53
CA ASP A 111 -12.73 18.72 12.63
C ASP A 111 -12.46 17.54 13.58
N GLU A 112 -13.47 16.70 13.82
CA GLU A 112 -13.37 15.52 14.66
C GLU A 112 -12.45 14.47 14.02
N ASP A 113 -12.72 14.11 12.76
CA ASP A 113 -11.94 13.14 11.99
C ASP A 113 -10.51 13.63 11.77
N PHE A 114 -10.30 14.91 11.53
CA PHE A 114 -8.96 15.49 11.42
C PHE A 114 -8.17 15.36 12.71
N GLY A 115 -8.79 15.63 13.87
CA GLY A 115 -8.16 15.43 15.18
C GLY A 115 -7.79 13.96 15.41
N ALA A 116 -8.74 13.05 15.19
CA ALA A 116 -8.55 11.62 15.38
C ALA A 116 -7.51 11.03 14.42
N ALA A 117 -7.45 11.48 13.17
CA ALA A 117 -6.45 11.06 12.20
C ALA A 117 -5.04 11.50 12.58
N ASN A 118 -4.87 12.75 13.06
CA ASN A 118 -3.57 13.22 13.55
C ASN A 118 -3.10 12.45 14.79
N GLN A 119 -4.02 12.13 15.71
CA GLN A 119 -3.71 11.29 16.87
C GLN A 119 -3.24 9.89 16.43
N ALA A 120 -3.95 9.26 15.48
CA ALA A 120 -3.55 7.97 14.93
C ALA A 120 -2.16 8.02 14.27
N VAL A 121 -1.82 9.11 13.57
CA VAL A 121 -0.47 9.30 13.03
C VAL A 121 0.58 9.35 14.14
N ALA A 122 0.33 10.12 15.20
CA ALA A 122 1.26 10.28 16.33
C ALA A 122 1.49 8.96 17.09
N GLU A 123 0.46 8.14 17.25
CA GLU A 123 0.51 6.87 18.00
C GLU A 123 1.03 5.69 17.16
N SER A 124 1.07 5.82 15.83
CA SER A 124 1.37 4.69 14.94
C SER A 124 2.76 4.06 15.09
N GLY A 125 3.72 4.78 15.67
CA GLY A 125 5.12 4.35 15.73
C GLY A 125 5.81 4.26 14.36
N ALA A 126 5.13 4.59 13.26
CA ALA A 126 5.71 4.63 11.94
C ALA A 126 6.73 5.78 11.87
N GLY A 127 8.02 5.42 11.82
CA GLY A 127 9.12 6.37 11.77
C GLY A 127 9.14 7.22 10.49
N ARG A 128 10.05 8.21 10.48
CA ARG A 128 10.48 8.88 9.25
C ARG A 128 11.55 8.03 8.57
N GLY A 129 11.58 8.06 7.25
CA GLY A 129 12.51 7.24 6.46
C GLY A 129 11.92 5.87 6.13
N CYS A 130 12.78 4.99 5.64
CA CYS A 130 12.37 3.73 5.03
C CYS A 130 13.02 2.50 5.64
N ASP A 131 13.98 2.71 6.55
CA ASP A 131 14.78 1.67 7.14
C ASP A 131 14.35 1.41 8.60
N GLY A 132 14.64 0.20 9.07
CA GLY A 132 14.32 -0.25 10.41
C GLY A 132 13.47 -1.52 10.39
N GLU A 133 13.75 -2.40 11.34
CA GLU A 133 12.95 -3.61 11.55
C GLU A 133 11.50 -3.23 11.85
N GLY A 134 10.55 -3.83 11.13
CA GLY A 134 9.13 -3.56 11.32
C GLY A 134 8.60 -2.25 10.70
N ALA A 135 9.43 -1.52 9.93
CA ALA A 135 9.04 -0.22 9.38
C ALA A 135 7.86 -0.33 8.40
N SER A 136 7.90 -1.31 7.49
CA SER A 136 6.81 -1.55 6.52
C SER A 136 5.51 -1.91 7.23
N GLU A 137 5.57 -2.78 8.22
CA GLU A 137 4.43 -3.22 9.02
C GLU A 137 3.84 -2.07 9.85
N ALA A 138 4.69 -1.18 10.38
CA ALA A 138 4.22 0.03 11.06
C ALA A 138 3.48 0.97 10.10
N VAL A 139 3.97 1.13 8.88
CA VAL A 139 3.27 1.91 7.84
C VAL A 139 1.96 1.22 7.43
N ALA A 140 1.93 -0.10 7.26
CA ALA A 140 0.73 -0.87 6.94
C ALA A 140 -0.37 -0.67 7.99
N ARG A 141 -0.05 -0.92 9.28
CA ARG A 141 -1.00 -0.72 10.39
C ARG A 141 -1.51 0.72 10.47
N ARG A 142 -0.64 1.70 10.22
CA ARG A 142 -1.04 3.11 10.18
C ARG A 142 -2.01 3.39 9.04
N ASN A 143 -1.72 2.88 7.84
CA ASN A 143 -2.59 3.03 6.69
C ASN A 143 -3.98 2.46 7.01
N GLU A 144 -4.05 1.22 7.51
CA GLU A 144 -5.29 0.56 7.92
C GLU A 144 -6.08 1.40 8.93
N THR A 145 -5.40 1.92 9.95
CA THR A 145 -6.01 2.77 10.98
C THR A 145 -6.60 4.06 10.40
N LEU A 146 -5.95 4.65 9.38
CA LEU A 146 -6.39 5.89 8.76
C LEU A 146 -7.50 5.67 7.72
N MET A 147 -7.58 4.49 7.09
CA MET A 147 -8.60 4.19 6.07
C MET A 147 -10.03 4.38 6.56
N ARG A 148 -10.31 4.25 7.87
CA ARG A 148 -11.65 4.49 8.44
C ARG A 148 -12.16 5.93 8.26
N PHE A 149 -11.27 6.88 7.98
CA PHE A 149 -11.61 8.29 7.74
C PHE A 149 -11.86 8.58 6.26
N ALA A 150 -11.62 7.63 5.35
CA ALA A 150 -11.89 7.75 3.92
C ALA A 150 -13.37 7.48 3.62
N GLN A 151 -14.25 8.37 4.08
CA GLN A 151 -15.70 8.20 3.94
C GLN A 151 -16.21 8.92 2.69
N GLY A 152 -17.13 8.29 1.96
CA GLY A 152 -17.74 8.84 0.74
C GLY A 152 -16.83 8.81 -0.49
N GLU A 153 -17.11 9.68 -1.46
CA GLU A 153 -16.27 9.84 -2.65
C GLU A 153 -15.13 10.83 -2.39
N PRO A 154 -13.93 10.59 -2.94
CA PRO A 154 -12.84 11.55 -2.85
C PRO A 154 -13.18 12.84 -3.59
N SER A 155 -12.86 13.97 -2.98
CA SER A 155 -12.97 15.31 -3.60
C SER A 155 -12.05 15.52 -4.80
N GLN A 156 -10.99 14.71 -4.90
CA GLN A 156 -10.05 14.72 -6.02
C GLN A 156 -9.50 13.31 -6.21
N ARG A 157 -9.43 12.86 -7.47
CA ARG A 157 -8.81 11.59 -7.86
C ARG A 157 -7.85 11.87 -9.01
N LEU A 158 -6.56 11.69 -8.78
CA LEU A 158 -5.54 11.91 -9.80
C LEU A 158 -4.82 10.61 -10.09
N VAL A 159 -4.56 10.37 -11.36
CA VAL A 159 -3.86 9.20 -11.85
C VAL A 159 -2.70 9.65 -12.72
N TRP A 160 -1.52 9.14 -12.45
CA TRP A 160 -0.35 9.29 -13.30
C TRP A 160 0.07 7.94 -13.87
N ARG A 161 0.62 7.97 -15.07
CA ARG A 161 1.33 6.85 -15.71
C ARG A 161 2.83 7.08 -15.53
N CYS A 162 3.47 6.18 -14.79
CA CYS A 162 4.85 6.26 -14.35
C CYS A 162 5.71 5.24 -15.08
N GLU A 163 6.91 5.67 -15.48
CA GLU A 163 7.90 4.85 -16.16
C GLU A 163 9.24 5.03 -15.49
N ALA A 164 9.97 3.93 -15.31
CA ALA A 164 11.36 3.99 -14.91
C ALA A 164 12.24 4.52 -16.05
N ARG A 165 13.23 5.33 -15.67
CA ARG A 165 14.28 5.87 -16.52
C ARG A 165 15.55 5.09 -16.19
N ASN A 166 15.57 3.83 -16.64
CA ASN A 166 16.71 2.93 -16.50
C ASN A 166 17.70 3.10 -17.67
#